data_AF-A0A4Y2WCT4-F1
#
_entry.id   AF-A0A4Y2WCT4-F1
#
_cell.length_a   1.000
_cell.length_b   1.000
_cell.length_c   1.000
_cell.angle_alpha   90.00
_cell.angle_beta   90.00
_cell.angle_gamma   90.00
#
_symmetry.space_group_name_H-M   'P 1'
#
loop_
_entity.id
_entity.type
_entity.pdbx_description
1 polymer ?
#
loop_
_entity_poly.entity_id
_entity_poly.type
_entity_poly.pdbx_seq_one_letter_code
_entity_poly.pdbx_strand_id
1 'polypeptide(L)'
;MDSSRSAQRAVIQFLRAEGKHASQIYHRIKEVHGGQYLPRCTIFRWCQRFEAGRVNIKDFPRPALAHVVTNSATFLRWMSSCSKGTGHFIIHKMIGYGNVCSQRVPKYL
;
A
#
# COMPACT_ATOMS: atom_id res chain seq x y z
N MET A 1 -14.92 13.32 20.08
CA MET A 1 -14.24 12.07 19.70
C MET A 1 -13.39 12.34 18.48
N ASP A 2 -12.14 11.94 18.52
CA ASP A 2 -11.15 12.05 17.47
C ASP A 2 -11.56 11.20 16.25
N SER A 3 -11.98 11.88 15.18
CA SER A 3 -12.47 11.28 13.93
C SER A 3 -11.34 10.74 13.02
N SER A 4 -10.15 10.52 13.57
CA SER A 4 -9.01 10.11 12.77
C SER A 4 -9.18 8.68 12.26
N ARG A 5 -8.69 8.40 11.03
CA ARG A 5 -8.75 7.04 10.44
C ARG A 5 -8.06 5.98 11.32
N SER A 6 -7.01 6.37 12.04
CA SER A 6 -6.30 5.50 12.97
C SER A 6 -7.12 5.22 14.23
N ALA A 7 -7.79 6.24 14.80
CA ALA A 7 -8.68 6.07 15.94
C ALA A 7 -9.84 5.11 15.59
N GLN A 8 -10.44 5.26 14.42
CA GLN A 8 -11.49 4.36 13.96
C GLN A 8 -11.00 2.91 13.82
N ARG A 9 -9.77 2.69 13.36
CA ARG A 9 -9.16 1.34 13.30
C ARG A 9 -8.89 0.75 14.68
N ALA A 10 -8.51 1.58 15.66
CA ALA A 10 -8.37 1.15 17.04
C ALA A 10 -9.71 0.66 17.61
N VAL A 11 -10.80 1.39 17.32
CA VAL A 11 -12.16 0.97 17.69
C VAL A 11 -12.54 -0.35 17.02
N ILE A 12 -12.22 -0.56 15.74
CA ILE A 12 -12.44 -1.85 15.05
C ILE A 12 -11.68 -2.98 15.78
N GLN A 13 -10.42 -2.77 16.14
CA GLN A 13 -9.61 -3.76 16.83
C GLN A 13 -10.21 -4.13 18.19
N PHE A 14 -10.61 -3.13 18.97
CA PHE A 14 -11.25 -3.33 20.28
C PHE A 14 -12.55 -4.13 20.16
N LEU A 15 -13.46 -3.71 19.26
CA LEU A 15 -14.74 -4.39 19.05
C LEU A 15 -14.58 -5.80 18.51
N ARG A 16 -13.50 -6.06 17.76
CA ARG A 16 -13.18 -7.40 17.29
C ARG A 16 -12.65 -8.29 18.41
N ALA A 17 -11.84 -7.74 19.33
CA ALA A 17 -11.41 -8.44 20.53
C ALA A 17 -12.58 -8.77 21.48
N GLU A 18 -13.62 -7.94 21.52
CA GLU A 18 -14.91 -8.26 22.19
C GLU A 18 -15.70 -9.39 21.50
N GLY A 19 -15.24 -9.91 20.35
CA GLY A 19 -15.91 -10.97 19.61
C GLY A 19 -17.07 -10.51 18.73
N LYS A 20 -17.22 -9.19 18.46
CA LYS A 20 -18.33 -8.68 17.64
C LYS A 20 -18.18 -9.03 16.16
N HIS A 21 -19.31 -9.27 15.52
CA HIS A 21 -19.36 -9.52 14.08
C HIS A 21 -19.14 -8.23 13.28
N ALA A 22 -18.53 -8.33 12.08
CA ALA A 22 -18.18 -7.17 11.25
C ALA A 22 -19.39 -6.27 10.91
N SER A 23 -20.59 -6.85 10.78
CA SER A 23 -21.83 -6.09 10.60
C SER A 23 -22.18 -5.24 11.81
N GLN A 24 -22.07 -5.77 13.03
CA GLN A 24 -22.31 -5.04 14.27
C GLN A 24 -21.28 -3.90 14.46
N ILE A 25 -20.03 -4.15 14.08
CA ILE A 25 -18.96 -3.14 14.11
C ILE A 25 -19.28 -1.99 13.14
N TYR A 26 -19.80 -2.28 11.95
CA TYR A 26 -20.20 -1.25 10.99
C TYR A 26 -21.29 -0.32 11.55
N HIS A 27 -22.32 -0.87 12.18
CA HIS A 27 -23.39 -0.06 12.77
C HIS A 27 -22.88 0.82 13.92
N ARG A 28 -22.08 0.25 14.83
CA ARG A 28 -21.47 1.01 15.94
C ARG A 28 -20.57 2.14 15.47
N ILE A 29 -19.71 1.91 14.49
CA ILE A 29 -18.82 2.95 13.95
C ILE A 29 -19.61 4.05 13.24
N LYS A 30 -20.67 3.67 12.51
CA LYS A 30 -21.57 4.63 11.86
C LYS A 30 -22.30 5.50 12.86
N GLU A 31 -22.76 4.93 13.97
CA GLU A 31 -23.44 5.67 15.05
C GLU A 31 -22.48 6.61 15.80
N VAL A 32 -21.27 6.15 16.12
CA VAL A 32 -20.28 6.90 16.91
C VAL A 32 -19.63 8.04 16.11
N HIS A 33 -19.33 7.82 14.82
CA HIS A 33 -18.57 8.77 14.00
C HIS A 33 -19.43 9.52 12.95
N GLY A 34 -20.75 9.30 12.96
CA GLY A 34 -21.70 10.05 12.14
C GLY A 34 -21.41 9.98 10.64
N GLY A 35 -21.13 11.12 10.00
CA GLY A 35 -20.81 11.23 8.57
C GLY A 35 -19.34 11.03 8.21
N GLN A 36 -18.43 11.05 9.19
CA GLN A 36 -16.98 10.91 8.98
C GLN A 36 -16.50 9.56 9.47
N TYR A 37 -16.89 8.47 8.81
CA TYR A 37 -16.43 7.13 9.16
C TYR A 37 -15.86 6.35 7.96
N LEU A 38 -15.08 5.32 8.26
CA LEU A 38 -14.47 4.46 7.25
C LEU A 38 -15.54 3.77 6.37
N PRO A 39 -15.31 3.67 5.05
CA PRO A 39 -16.21 2.92 4.18
C PRO A 39 -16.41 1.48 4.65
N ARG A 40 -17.61 0.92 4.44
CA ARG A 40 -17.97 -0.45 4.86
C ARG A 40 -16.93 -1.49 4.43
N CYS A 41 -16.48 -1.44 3.17
CA CYS A 41 -15.45 -2.34 2.65
C CYS A 41 -14.10 -2.22 3.38
N THR A 42 -13.73 -1.03 3.87
CA THR A 42 -12.51 -0.84 4.65
C THR A 42 -12.64 -1.45 6.04
N ILE A 43 -13.79 -1.28 6.69
CA ILE A 43 -14.07 -1.87 8.01
C ILE A 43 -13.99 -3.39 7.97
N PHE A 44 -14.63 -4.02 6.97
CA PHE A 44 -14.60 -5.47 6.78
C PHE A 44 -13.18 -5.99 6.53
N ARG A 45 -12.42 -5.30 5.68
CA ARG A 45 -11.02 -5.67 5.41
C ARG A 45 -10.13 -5.57 6.65
N TRP A 46 -10.39 -4.61 7.54
CA TRP A 46 -9.68 -4.53 8.82
C TRP A 46 -10.11 -5.62 9.80
N CYS A 47 -11.40 -5.95 9.87
CA CYS A 47 -11.88 -7.09 10.68
C CYS A 47 -11.15 -8.38 10.31
N GLN A 48 -11.09 -8.70 9.00
CA GLN A 48 -10.38 -9.89 8.50
C GLN A 48 -8.88 -9.87 8.85
N ARG A 49 -8.24 -8.70 8.78
CA ARG A 49 -6.82 -8.57 9.15
C ARG A 49 -6.60 -8.81 10.64
N PHE A 50 -7.47 -8.29 11.50
CA PHE A 50 -7.40 -8.52 12.95
C PHE A 50 -7.70 -9.98 13.31
N GLU A 51 -8.66 -10.61 12.64
CA GLU A 51 -8.88 -12.07 12.73
C GLU A 51 -7.63 -12.87 12.33
N ALA A 52 -6.93 -12.43 11.28
CA ALA A 52 -5.66 -13.03 10.86
C ALA A 52 -4.47 -12.71 11.79
N GLY A 53 -4.70 -12.16 12.99
CA GLY A 53 -3.67 -11.90 14.00
C GLY A 53 -2.88 -10.60 13.82
N ARG A 54 -3.32 -9.68 12.93
CA ARG A 54 -2.65 -8.38 12.78
C ARG A 54 -2.85 -7.55 14.05
N VAL A 55 -1.77 -7.12 14.70
CA VAL A 55 -1.84 -6.23 15.88
C VAL A 55 -1.63 -4.74 15.56
N ASN A 56 -1.04 -4.41 14.41
CA ASN A 56 -0.68 -3.04 14.06
C ASN A 56 -1.82 -2.29 13.35
N ILE A 57 -2.20 -1.15 13.93
CA ILE A 57 -3.26 -0.21 13.48
C ILE A 57 -2.81 0.63 12.27
N LYS A 58 -1.51 0.87 12.13
CA LYS A 58 -0.95 1.63 11.01
C LYS A 58 -1.04 0.80 9.73
N ASP A 59 -1.21 1.50 8.60
CA ASP A 59 -1.03 0.86 7.31
C ASP A 59 0.41 0.38 7.20
N PHE A 60 0.61 -0.81 6.64
CA PHE A 60 1.95 -1.19 6.23
C PHE A 60 2.38 -0.23 5.11
N PRO A 61 3.68 0.07 4.98
CA PRO A 61 4.15 0.73 3.78
C PRO A 61 3.57 -0.04 2.60
N ARG A 62 2.87 0.67 1.69
CA ARG A 62 2.44 0.07 0.42
C ARG A 62 3.69 -0.61 -0.14
N PRO A 63 3.63 -1.89 -0.60
CA PRO A 63 4.79 -2.57 -1.11
C PRO A 63 5.48 -1.66 -2.14
N ALA A 64 6.52 -0.95 -1.68
CA ALA A 64 7.52 -0.45 -2.57
C ALA A 64 8.12 -1.73 -3.13
N LEU A 65 8.25 -1.78 -4.44
CA LEU A 65 8.76 -2.89 -5.24
C LEU A 65 10.23 -3.26 -4.88
N ALA A 66 10.64 -3.15 -3.62
CA ALA A 66 12.02 -3.19 -3.15
C ALA A 66 12.49 -4.62 -2.82
N HIS A 67 11.64 -5.64 -2.98
CA HIS A 67 12.02 -7.03 -2.71
C HIS A 67 11.75 -8.00 -3.86
N VAL A 68 11.21 -7.53 -5.00
CA VAL A 68 10.80 -8.38 -6.15
C VAL A 68 11.53 -7.99 -7.45
N VAL A 69 12.54 -7.13 -7.40
CA VAL A 69 13.46 -6.91 -8.52
C VAL A 69 14.79 -7.58 -8.19
N THR A 70 14.78 -8.91 -8.03
CA THR A 70 16.02 -9.70 -7.98
C THR A 70 16.31 -10.35 -9.34
N ASN A 71 15.29 -10.63 -10.16
CA ASN A 71 15.47 -11.17 -11.51
C ASN A 71 15.24 -10.11 -12.59
N SER A 72 16.21 -10.00 -13.53
CA SER A 72 16.17 -9.13 -14.71
C SER A 72 14.96 -9.41 -15.61
N ALA A 73 14.49 -10.66 -15.69
CA ALA A 73 13.30 -11.04 -16.44
C ALA A 73 12.01 -10.38 -15.90
N THR A 74 11.84 -10.33 -14.57
CA THR A 74 10.72 -9.66 -13.90
C THR A 74 10.77 -8.14 -14.07
N PHE A 75 11.97 -7.57 -14.06
CA PHE A 75 12.18 -6.15 -14.34
C PHE A 75 11.73 -5.76 -15.75
N LEU A 76 12.19 -6.50 -16.76
CA LEU A 76 11.82 -6.28 -18.16
C LEU A 76 10.31 -6.44 -18.40
N ARG A 77 9.71 -7.51 -17.87
CA ARG A 77 8.27 -7.76 -17.97
C ARG A 77 7.43 -6.64 -17.33
N TRP A 78 7.90 -6.06 -16.23
CA TRP A 78 7.22 -4.97 -15.56
C TRP A 78 7.39 -3.62 -16.29
N MET A 79 8.59 -3.34 -16.84
CA MET A 79 8.82 -2.15 -17.67
C MET A 79 7.89 -2.11 -18.89
N SER A 80 7.64 -3.26 -19.52
CA SER A 80 6.69 -3.36 -20.66
C SER A 80 5.23 -3.09 -20.27
N SER A 81 4.88 -3.16 -18.98
CA SER A 81 3.53 -2.94 -18.47
C SER A 81 3.31 -1.52 -17.90
N CYS A 82 4.33 -0.67 -17.86
CA CYS A 82 4.26 0.63 -17.19
C CYS A 82 4.31 1.81 -18.17
N SER A 83 3.71 2.94 -17.79
CA SER A 83 3.78 4.18 -18.57
C SER A 83 5.20 4.79 -18.49
N LYS A 84 5.63 5.48 -19.55
CA LYS A 84 7.00 6.04 -19.68
C LYS A 84 7.45 6.85 -18.46
N GLY A 85 6.56 7.67 -17.87
CA GLY A 85 6.88 8.49 -16.70
C GLY A 85 7.12 7.69 -15.42
N THR A 86 6.37 6.60 -15.23
CA THR A 86 6.52 5.71 -14.07
C THR A 86 7.82 4.91 -14.14
N GLY A 87 8.17 4.43 -15.33
CA GLY A 87 9.44 3.75 -15.58
C GLY A 87 10.65 4.65 -15.29
N HIS A 88 10.62 5.88 -15.82
CA HIS A 88 11.72 6.83 -15.63
C HIS A 88 11.97 7.19 -14.16
N PHE A 89 10.91 7.51 -13.41
CA PHE A 89 11.01 7.85 -11.98
C PHE A 89 11.62 6.69 -11.16
N ILE A 90 11.26 5.45 -11.49
CA ILE A 90 11.68 4.27 -10.74
C ILE A 90 13.12 3.86 -11.08
N ILE A 91 13.53 3.92 -12.35
CA ILE A 91 14.92 3.65 -12.74
C ILE A 91 15.89 4.59 -12.01
N HIS A 92 15.58 5.89 -12.04
CA HIS A 92 16.46 6.91 -11.47
C HIS A 92 16.46 6.91 -9.93
N LYS A 93 15.30 6.74 -9.29
CA LYS A 93 15.17 6.88 -7.82
C LYS A 93 15.32 5.58 -7.05
N MET A 94 15.01 4.43 -7.67
CA MET A 94 14.92 3.14 -6.98
C MET A 94 16.07 2.19 -7.32
N ILE A 95 16.54 2.19 -8.57
CA ILE A 95 17.65 1.33 -9.01
C ILE A 95 18.97 2.12 -9.07
N GLY A 96 18.91 3.45 -9.14
CA GLY A 96 20.09 4.31 -9.10
C GLY A 96 20.88 4.37 -10.41
N TYR A 97 20.30 3.91 -11.51
CA TYR A 97 20.91 4.09 -12.83
C TYR A 97 20.71 5.53 -13.31
N GLY A 98 21.83 6.22 -13.57
CA GLY A 98 21.85 7.52 -14.21
C GLY A 98 21.82 7.40 -15.74
N ASN A 99 21.30 8.43 -16.41
CA ASN A 99 21.41 8.53 -17.86
C ASN A 99 22.88 8.77 -18.24
N VAL A 100 23.39 7.98 -19.20
CA VAL A 100 24.74 8.14 -19.73
C VAL A 100 24.66 8.57 -21.18
N CYS A 101 25.41 9.60 -21.56
CA CYS A 101 25.55 10.00 -22.96
C CYS A 101 26.49 9.02 -23.67
N SER A 102 26.13 8.58 -24.88
CA SER A 102 26.98 7.72 -25.70
C SER A 102 28.31 8.39 -26.03
N GLN A 103 29.43 7.71 -25.80
CA GLN A 103 30.76 8.20 -26.15
C GLN A 103 30.96 8.09 -27.68
N ARG A 104 31.41 9.18 -28.32
CA ARG A 104 31.78 9.15 -29.75
C ARG A 104 33.06 8.33 -29.91
N VAL A 105 32.95 7.18 -30.59
CA VAL A 105 34.11 6.36 -30.97
C VAL A 105 34.63 6.84 -32.33
N PRO A 106 35.90 7.23 -32.46
CA PRO A 106 36.49 7.54 -33.77
C PRO A 106 36.47 6.29 -34.65
N LYS A 107 35.93 6.42 -35.87
CA LYS A 107 36.05 5.38 -36.90
C LYS A 107 37.43 5.51 -37.53
N TYR A 108 38.32 4.57 -37.26
CA TYR A 108 39.53 4.40 -38.05
C TYR A 108 39.14 3.56 -39.28
N LEU A 109 39.32 4.15 -40.46
CA LEU A 109 39.16 3.52 -41.78
C LEU A 109 40.51 3.00 -42.24
#